data_AF-A0A318SU78-F1
#
_entry.id   AF-A0A318SU78-F1
#
_cell.length_a   1.000
_cell.length_b   1.000
_cell.length_c   1.000
_cell.angle_alpha   90.00
_cell.angle_beta   90.00
_cell.angle_gamma   90.00
#
_symmetry.space_group_name_H-M   'P 1'
#
loop_
_entity.id
_entity.type
_entity.pdbx_description
1 polymer ?
#
loop_
_entity_poly.entity_id
_entity_poly.type
_entity_poly.pdbx_seq_one_letter_code
_entity_poly.pdbx_strand_id
1 'polypeptide(L)' 'MDYSKSGGTKGPKGQPRHKEHNAPGGDKNPFGKRNDAKADLVRKLKEAAQKREEG' A
#
# COMPACT_ATOMS: atom_id res chain seq x y z
N MET A 1 30.32 10.89 -35.25
CA MET A 1 29.78 10.77 -33.88
C MET A 1 28.97 9.50 -33.79
N ASP A 2 29.16 8.68 -32.74
CA ASP A 2 28.46 7.41 -32.54
C ASP A 2 27.24 7.64 -31.63
N TYR A 3 26.07 7.84 -32.23
CA TYR A 3 24.81 8.17 -31.54
C TYR A 3 24.31 7.06 -30.60
N SER A 4 24.89 5.85 -30.70
CA SER A 4 24.62 4.75 -29.77
C SER A 4 25.13 5.03 -28.35
N LYS A 5 26.10 5.96 -28.20
CA LYS A 5 26.70 6.34 -26.90
C LYS A 5 26.03 7.54 -26.24
N SER A 6 25.14 8.25 -26.93
CA SER A 6 24.28 9.26 -26.30
C SER A 6 23.13 8.57 -25.59
N GLY A 7 23.42 7.92 -24.46
CA GLY A 7 22.38 7.39 -23.58
C GLY A 7 21.38 8.49 -23.19
N GLY A 8 20.10 8.12 -23.07
CA GLY A 8 19.02 9.05 -22.76
C GLY A 8 19.22 9.83 -21.45
N THR A 9 18.56 10.97 -21.34
CA THR A 9 18.59 11.83 -20.16
C THR A 9 18.15 11.06 -18.92
N LYS A 10 19.04 10.96 -17.93
CA LYS A 10 18.71 10.34 -16.64
C LYS A 10 17.74 11.25 -15.91
N GLY A 11 16.59 10.71 -15.51
CA GLY A 11 15.62 11.43 -14.70
C GLY A 11 16.23 11.96 -13.39
N PRO A 12 15.58 12.94 -12.75
CA PRO A 12 16.11 13.57 -11.54
C PRO A 12 16.29 12.52 -10.42
N LYS A 13 17.52 12.42 -9.92
CA LYS A 13 17.88 11.55 -8.79
C LYS A 13 17.63 12.27 -7.48
N GLY A 14 17.02 11.60 -6.51
CA GLY A 14 16.83 12.14 -5.15
C GLY A 14 15.54 12.94 -4.94
N GLN A 15 14.68 13.09 -5.95
CA GLN A 15 13.35 13.65 -5.73
C GLN A 15 12.47 12.66 -4.96
N PRO A 16 11.69 13.12 -3.96
CA PRO A 16 10.70 12.26 -3.29
C PRO A 16 9.74 11.70 -4.34
N ARG A 17 9.60 10.37 -4.39
CA ARG A 17 8.55 9.76 -5.21
C ARG A 17 7.21 10.27 -4.69
N HIS A 18 6.39 10.84 -5.57
CA HIS A 18 5.06 11.31 -5.18
C HIS A 18 4.31 10.16 -4.49
N LYS A 19 3.95 10.34 -3.22
CA LYS A 19 3.14 9.36 -2.50
C LYS A 19 1.70 9.54 -2.96
N GLU A 20 1.14 8.49 -3.54
CA GLU A 20 -0.27 8.47 -3.90
C GLU A 20 -1.15 8.63 -2.66
N HIS A 21 -2.23 9.40 -2.77
CA HIS A 21 -3.14 9.66 -1.65
C HIS A 21 -3.81 8.40 -1.10
N ASN A 22 -3.86 7.32 -1.89
CA ASN A 22 -4.42 6.03 -1.50
C ASN A 22 -3.33 4.99 -1.21
N ALA A 23 -2.09 5.42 -0.96
CA ALA A 23 -0.99 4.51 -0.67
C ALA A 23 -1.35 3.61 0.53
N PRO A 24 -1.17 2.28 0.39
CA PRO A 24 -1.48 1.33 1.44
C PRO A 24 -0.70 1.65 2.72
N GLY A 25 -1.39 1.75 3.85
CA GLY A 25 -0.82 1.99 5.18
C GLY A 25 -0.71 3.48 5.57
N GLY A 26 -1.30 4.40 4.80
CA GLY A 26 -1.45 5.81 5.19
C GLY A 26 -2.77 6.09 5.92
N ASP A 27 -2.95 7.31 6.42
CA ASP A 27 -4.14 7.72 7.20
C ASP A 27 -5.46 7.44 6.48
N LYS A 28 -5.48 7.66 5.15
CA LYS A 28 -6.66 7.44 4.30
C LYS A 28 -6.85 5.97 3.86
N ASN A 29 -5.81 5.14 3.96
CA ASN A 29 -5.85 3.72 3.60
C ASN A 29 -5.08 2.86 4.62
N PRO A 30 -5.59 2.74 5.86
CA PRO A 30 -4.85 2.08 6.96
C PRO A 30 -4.68 0.57 6.75
N PHE A 31 -5.54 -0.05 5.93
CA PHE A 31 -5.59 -1.50 5.71
C PHE A 31 -4.49 -2.04 4.79
N GLY A 32 -3.66 -1.15 4.25
CA GLY A 32 -2.58 -1.52 3.36
C GLY A 32 -1.37 -2.20 4.01
N LYS A 33 -1.23 -2.11 5.34
CA LYS A 33 -0.19 -2.85 6.08
C LYS A 33 -0.61 -4.31 6.21
N ARG A 34 -0.19 -5.11 5.24
CA ARG A 34 -0.60 -6.52 5.04
C ARG A 34 -0.37 -7.47 6.22
N ASN A 35 0.57 -7.19 7.11
CA ASN A 35 1.00 -8.19 8.10
C ASN A 35 0.25 -8.08 9.43
N ASP A 36 0.08 -6.88 9.97
CA ASP A 36 -0.52 -6.71 11.31
C ASP A 36 -2.05 -6.58 11.23
N ALA A 37 -2.57 -5.93 10.17
CA ALA A 37 -4.00 -5.65 10.02
C ALA A 37 -4.85 -6.88 9.66
N LYS A 38 -4.24 -7.94 9.11
CA LYS A 38 -4.98 -9.13 8.66
C LYS A 38 -5.50 -9.95 9.85
N ALA A 39 -4.69 -10.12 10.90
CA ALA A 39 -5.09 -10.84 12.10
C ALA A 39 -6.24 -10.14 12.83
N ASP A 40 -6.14 -8.82 12.98
CA ASP A 40 -7.19 -8.00 13.57
C ASP A 40 -8.49 -8.01 12.76
N LEU A 41 -8.39 -7.98 11.42
CA LEU A 41 -9.54 -8.08 10.53
C LEU A 41 -10.25 -9.44 10.67
N VAL A 42 -9.47 -10.52 10.71
CA VAL A 42 -10.02 -11.88 10.90
C VAL A 42 -10.70 -12.02 12.26
N ARG A 43 -10.13 -11.43 13.33
CA ARG A 43 -10.78 -11.41 14.65
C ARG A 43 -12.14 -10.71 14.59
N LYS A 44 -12.20 -9.50 14.03
CA LYS A 44 -13.45 -8.74 13.88
C LYS A 44 -14.50 -9.49 13.05
N LEU A 45 -14.08 -10.17 11.98
CA LEU A 45 -14.98 -10.98 11.14
C LEU A 45 -15.58 -12.16 11.92
N LYS A 46 -14.77 -12.85 12.75
CA LYS A 46 -15.25 -13.94 13.59
C LYS A 46 -16.23 -13.47 14.67
N GLU A 47 -15.93 -12.36 15.35
CA GLU A 47 -16.83 -11.77 16.35
C GLU A 47 -18.18 -11.35 15.73
N ALA A 48 -18.16 -10.78 14.53
CA ALA A 48 -19.39 -10.42 13.81
C ALA A 48 -20.20 -11.63 13.36
N ALA A 49 -19.54 -12.76 13.03
CA ALA A 49 -20.22 -14.01 12.69
C ALA A 49 -20.90 -14.62 13.92
N GLN A 50 -20.21 -14.68 15.07
CA GLN A 50 -20.78 -15.18 16.33
C GLN A 50 -22.02 -14.40 16.76
N LYS A 51 -21.98 -13.07 16.70
CA LYS A 51 -23.15 -12.22 17.01
C LYS A 51 -24.34 -12.43 16.09
N ARG A 52 -24.13 -12.93 14.86
CA ARG A 52 -25.20 -13.27 13.91
C ARG A 52 -25.76 -14.66 14.13
N GLU A 53 -25.00 -15.56 14.74
CA GLU A 53 -25.46 -16.90 15.09
C GLU A 53 -26.19 -16.91 16.45
N GLU A 54 -25.82 -15.99 17.35
CA GLU A 54 -26.43 -15.86 18.68
C GLU A 54 -27.73 -15.04 18.71
N GLY A 55 -28.07 -14.33 17.62
CA GLY A 55 -29.30 -13.54 17.49
C GLY A 55 -30.26 -14.13 16.46
#